data_AF-A0A517RLL6-F1
#
_entry.id   AF-A0A517RLL6-F1
#
_cell.length_a   1.000
_cell.length_b   1.000
_cell.length_c   1.000
_cell.angle_alpha   90.00
_cell.angle_beta   90.00
_cell.angle_gamma   90.00
#
_symmetry.space_group_name_H-M   'P 1'
#
loop_
_entity.id
_entity.type
_entity.pdbx_description
1 polymer ?
#
loop_
_entity_poly.entity_id
_entity_poly.type
_entity_poly.pdbx_seq_one_letter_code
_entity_poly.pdbx_strand_id
1 'polypeptide(L)' 'MLVKQFKCQRCNYRFECEVIDRESPYERFKVGPPVRCPKCDSNMVEVIRVIRKAS' A
#
# COMPACT_ATOMS: atom_id res chain seq x y z
N MET A 1 -6.86 8.84 -1.96
CA MET A 1 -6.07 7.66 -1.56
C MET A 1 -6.64 6.42 -2.26
N LEU A 2 -5.86 5.33 -2.38
CA LEU A 2 -6.28 4.03 -2.89
C LEU A 2 -6.09 2.96 -1.81
N VAL A 3 -7.03 2.03 -1.68
CA VAL A 3 -6.82 0.81 -0.89
C VAL A 3 -6.23 -0.25 -1.81
N LYS A 4 -5.04 -0.74 -1.49
CA LYS A 4 -4.39 -1.85 -2.20
C LYS A 4 -4.18 -3.05 -1.29
N GLN A 5 -4.28 -4.24 -1.86
CA GLN A 5 -3.87 -5.47 -1.21
C GLN A 5 -2.38 -5.71 -1.43
N PHE A 6 -1.65 -6.00 -0.37
CA PHE A 6 -0.23 -6.30 -0.37
C PHE A 6 0.04 -7.71 0.14
N LYS A 7 1.18 -8.29 -0.27
CA LYS A 7 1.75 -9.49 0.32
C LYS A 7 3.20 -9.24 0.73
N CYS A 8 3.53 -9.57 1.97
CA CYS A 8 4.90 -9.51 2.45
C CYS A 8 5.73 -10.64 1.83
N GLN A 9 6.89 -10.31 1.25
CA GLN A 9 7.80 -11.29 0.67
C GLN A 9 8.59 -12.07 1.72
N ARG A 10 8.61 -11.62 2.97
CA ARG A 10 9.37 -12.27 4.06
C ARG A 10 8.52 -13.27 4.84
N CYS A 11 7.31 -12.88 5.24
CA CYS A 11 6.43 -13.72 6.06
C CYS A 11 5.17 -14.21 5.33
N ASN A 12 5.03 -13.93 4.03
CA ASN A 12 3.87 -14.25 3.20
C ASN A 12 2.51 -13.69 3.68
N TYR A 13 2.52 -12.82 4.69
CA TYR A 13 1.30 -12.22 5.21
C TYR A 13 0.67 -11.26 4.20
N ARG A 14 -0.64 -11.39 4.01
CA ARG A 14 -1.45 -10.53 3.15
C ARG A 14 -2.18 -9.49 3.99
N PHE A 15 -2.18 -8.26 3.55
CA PHE A 15 -2.82 -7.14 4.25
C PHE A 15 -3.31 -6.07 3.29
N GLU A 16 -4.22 -5.22 3.74
CA GLU A 16 -4.71 -4.07 2.99
C GLU A 16 -4.06 -2.81 3.54
N CYS A 17 -3.70 -1.88 2.66
CA CYS A 17 -3.10 -0.62 3.06
C CYS A 17 -3.58 0.50 2.15
N GLU A 18 -3.89 1.64 2.77
CA GLU A 18 -4.19 2.88 2.07
C GLU A 18 -2.89 3.52 1.59
N VAL A 19 -2.83 3.79 0.29
CA VAL A 19 -1.70 4.43 -0.36
C VAL A 19 -2.14 5.64 -1.15
N ILE A 20 -1.19 6.52 -1.42
CA ILE A 20 -1.41 7.73 -2.20
C ILE A 20 -1.83 7.36 -3.63
N ASP A 21 -2.89 7.99 -4.11
CA ASP A 21 -3.30 7.90 -5.51
C ASP A 21 -2.44 8.87 -6.35
N ARG A 22 -1.50 8.34 -7.14
CA ARG A 22 -0.65 9.19 -7.99
C ARG A 22 -1.38 9.73 -9.22
N GLU A 23 -2.54 9.16 -9.56
CA GLU A 23 -3.39 9.67 -10.65
C GLU A 23 -4.25 10.85 -10.18
N SER A 24 -4.42 11.02 -8.86
CA SER A 24 -5.16 12.14 -8.28
C SER A 24 -4.33 13.43 -8.30
N PRO A 25 -4.81 14.53 -8.91
CA PRO A 25 -4.09 15.80 -8.93
C PRO A 25 -3.88 16.40 -7.54
N TYR A 26 -4.71 16.02 -6.57
CA TYR A 26 -4.65 16.45 -5.17
C TYR A 26 -3.61 15.68 -4.35
N GLU A 27 -3.18 14.51 -4.83
CA GLU A 27 -2.36 13.58 -4.06
C GLU A 27 -1.05 13.22 -4.76
N ARG A 28 -0.91 13.50 -6.07
CA ARG A 28 0.29 13.19 -6.87
C ARG A 28 1.61 13.74 -6.29
N PHE A 29 1.55 14.83 -5.54
CA PHE A 29 2.71 15.46 -4.91
C PHE A 29 2.88 15.08 -3.43
N LYS A 30 1.94 14.33 -2.85
CA LYS A 30 2.10 13.84 -1.48
C LYS A 30 3.18 12.77 -1.46
N VAL A 31 4.11 12.91 -0.52
CA VAL A 31 5.09 11.86 -0.18
C VAL A 31 4.58 11.16 1.06
N GLY A 32 4.30 9.86 0.94
CA GLY A 32 3.84 9.02 2.04
C GLY A 32 4.96 8.17 2.61
N PRO A 33 4.79 7.64 3.83
CA PRO A 33 5.72 6.68 4.40
C PRO A 33 5.79 5.40 3.54
N PRO A 34 6.91 4.66 3.58
CA PRO A 34 7.00 3.37 2.92
C PRO A 34 5.98 2.40 3.53
N VAL A 35 5.36 1.58 2.68
CA VAL A 35 4.46 0.51 3.13
C VAL A 35 5.29 -0.57 3.82
N ARG A 36 4.93 -0.92 5.05
CA ARG A 36 5.57 -1.99 5.82
C ARG A 36 4.58 -3.08 6.19
N CYS A 37 5.09 -4.30 6.29
CA CYS A 37 4.28 -5.43 6.74
C CYS A 37 3.90 -5.26 8.22
N PRO A 38 2.62 -5.30 8.58
CA PRO A 38 2.19 -5.11 9.98
C PRO A 38 2.59 -6.27 10.91
N LYS A 39 3.03 -7.42 10.37
CA LYS A 39 3.46 -8.58 11.18
C LYS A 39 4.95 -8.65 11.48
N CYS A 40 5.79 -8.23 10.53
CA CYS A 40 7.24 -8.38 10.65
C CYS A 40 8.02 -7.10 10.34
N ASP A 41 7.32 -5.98 10.18
CA ASP A 41 7.84 -4.64 9.85
C ASP A 41 8.71 -4.56 8.57
N SER A 42 8.75 -5.65 7.78
CA SER A 42 9.51 -5.69 6.53
C SER A 42 8.91 -4.72 5.50
N ASN A 43 9.78 -3.95 4.84
CA ASN A 43 9.45 -3.11 3.70
C ASN A 43 9.41 -3.88 2.36
N MET A 44 9.80 -5.16 2.35
CA MET A 44 9.71 -6.02 1.17
C MET A 44 8.28 -6.53 1.02
N VAL A 45 7.45 -5.74 0.34
CA VAL A 45 6.03 -6.02 0.08
C VAL A 45 5.74 -5.92 -1.42
N GLU A 46 4.90 -6.80 -1.93
CA GLU A 46 4.39 -6.77 -3.30
C GLU A 46 2.95 -6.27 -3.32
N VAL A 47 2.58 -5.47 -4.32
CA VAL A 47 1.18 -5.12 -4.58
C VAL A 47 0.53 -6.28 -5.32
N ILE A 48 -0.57 -6.81 -4.77
CA ILE A 48 -1.36 -7.86 -5.43
C ILE A 48 -2.40 -7.23 -6.35
N ARG A 49 -3.22 -6.31 -5.82
CA ARG A 49 -4.32 -5.67 -6.55
C ARG A 49 -4.76 -4.37 -5.91
N VAL A 50 -5.38 -3.51 -6.70
CA VAL A 50 -6.16 -2.37 -6.21
C VAL A 50 -7.55 -2.88 -5.80
N ILE A 51 -7.99 -2.55 -4.59
CA ILE A 51 -9.30 -2.98 -4.08
C ILE A 51 -10.35 -1.92 -4.40
N ARG A 52 -10.07 -0.66 -4.03
CA ARG A 52 -10.99 0.46 -4.23
C ARG A 52 -10.25 1.79 -4.14
N LYS A 53 -10.86 2.85 -4.68
CA LYS A 53 -10.49 4.22 -4.31
C LYS A 53 -11.03 4.48 -2.90
N ALA A 54 -10.19 5.02 -2.03
CA ALA A 54 -10.68 5.51 -0.74
C ALA A 54 -11.45 6.81 -1.00
N SER A 55 -12.63 6.92 -0.41
CA SER A 55 -13.54 8.07 -0.53
C SER A 55 -13.00 9.29 0.20
#